data_AF-A0A258AR79-F1
#
_entry.id   AF-A0A258AR79-F1
#
_cell.length_a   1.000
_cell.length_b   1.000
_cell.length_c   1.000
_cell.angle_alpha   90.00
_cell.angle_beta   90.00
_cell.angle_gamma   90.00
#
_symmetry.space_group_name_H-M   'P 1'
#
loop_
_entity.id
_entity.type
_entity.pdbx_description
1 polymer ?
#
loop_
_entity_poly.entity_id
_entity_poly.type
_entity_poly.pdbx_seq_one_letter_code
_entity_poly.pdbx_strand_id
1 'polypeptide(L)' 'MHNETEWLDDFLPLMRCPDTHQPLRRATAEECAANKVASALATDDGSRVFVIDDGIPILLPRQ' A
#
# COMPACT_ATOMS: atom_id res chain seq x y z
N MET A 1 15.63 12.43 9.65
CA MET A 1 14.65 11.36 9.90
C MET A 1 14.72 10.44 8.70
N HIS A 2 15.10 9.18 8.89
CA HIS A 2 14.97 8.18 7.81
C HIS A 2 13.47 8.01 7.54
N ASN A 3 13.06 8.05 6.28
CA ASN A 3 11.71 7.65 5.93
C ASN A 3 11.64 6.12 6.06
N GLU A 4 10.96 5.62 7.08
CA GLU A 4 10.87 4.20 7.43
C GLU A 4 10.32 3.32 6.30
N THR A 5 9.77 3.94 5.25
CA THR A 5 9.22 3.27 4.08
C THR A 5 10.05 3.44 2.80
N GLU A 6 11.27 3.98 2.86
CA GLU A 6 12.15 4.12 1.68
C GLU A 6 12.46 2.78 1.02
N TRP A 7 12.65 1.72 1.81
CA TRP A 7 12.87 0.36 1.29
C TRP A 7 11.73 -0.09 0.36
N LEU A 8 10.50 0.39 0.55
CA LEU A 8 9.39 0.01 -0.32
C LEU A 8 9.62 0.42 -1.77
N ASP A 9 10.38 1.48 -2.04
CA ASP A 9 10.57 1.92 -3.43
C ASP A 9 11.32 0.88 -4.28
N ASP A 10 12.20 0.08 -3.66
CA ASP A 10 12.91 -1.03 -4.30
C ASP A 10 12.04 -2.29 -4.46
N PHE A 11 11.11 -2.54 -3.52
CA PHE A 11 10.31 -3.78 -3.49
C PHE A 11 8.92 -3.64 -4.10
N LEU A 12 8.35 -2.43 -4.14
CA LEU A 12 7.03 -2.15 -4.68
C LEU A 12 6.83 -2.67 -6.11
N PRO A 13 7.82 -2.60 -7.04
CA PRO A 13 7.70 -3.21 -8.36
C PRO A 13 7.44 -4.73 -8.36
N LEU A 14 7.84 -5.43 -7.29
CA LEU A 14 7.68 -6.88 -7.10
C LEU A 14 6.40 -7.26 -6.34
N MET A 15 5.82 -6.32 -5.58
CA MET A 15 4.64 -6.59 -4.76
C MET A 15 3.36 -6.65 -5.60
N ARG A 16 2.42 -7.51 -5.20
CA ARG A 16 1.13 -7.71 -5.88
C ARG A 16 -0.02 -7.76 -4.89
N CYS A 17 -1.20 -7.39 -5.36
CA CYS A 17 -2.46 -7.57 -4.62
C CYS A 17 -2.68 -9.07 -4.32
N PRO A 18 -2.97 -9.46 -3.07
CA PRO A 18 -3.21 -10.86 -2.70
C PRO A 18 -4.45 -11.47 -3.38
N ASP A 19 -5.43 -10.66 -3.80
CA ASP A 19 -6.67 -11.18 -4.40
C ASP A 19 -6.61 -11.22 -5.94
N THR A 20 -6.06 -10.17 -6.56
CA THR A 20 -6.14 -9.97 -8.02
C THR A 20 -4.79 -10.11 -8.73
N HIS A 21 -3.70 -10.25 -7.97
CA HIS A 21 -2.33 -10.29 -8.48
C HIS A 21 -1.91 -9.09 -9.33
N GLN A 22 -2.66 -7.99 -9.29
CA GLN A 22 -2.28 -6.75 -9.97
C GLN A 22 -1.16 -6.02 -9.21
N PRO A 23 -0.39 -5.14 -9.89
CA PRO A 23 0.60 -4.29 -9.25
C PRO A 23 0.03 -3.47 -8.09
N LEU A 24 0.88 -3.22 -7.09
CA LEU A 24 0.59 -2.25 -6.05
C LEU A 24 1.37 -0.96 -6.33
N ARG A 25 0.79 0.17 -5.91
CA ARG A 25 1.41 1.49 -5.92
C ARG A 25 1.26 2.12 -4.54
N ARG A 26 2.00 3.21 -4.27
CA ARG A 26 1.69 4.06 -3.11
C ARG A 26 0.29 4.65 -3.28
N ALA A 27 -0.49 4.67 -2.19
CA ALA A 27 -1.79 5.32 -2.19
C ALA A 27 -1.62 6.84 -2.32
N THR A 28 -2.57 7.50 -2.96
CA THR A 28 -2.59 8.97 -3.03
C THR A 28 -3.01 9.57 -1.68
N ALA A 29 -2.80 10.87 -1.49
CA ALA A 29 -3.24 11.57 -0.28
C ALA A 29 -4.76 11.47 -0.07
N GLU A 30 -5.53 11.52 -1.16
CA GLU A 30 -6.98 11.40 -1.15
C GLU A 30 -7.43 9.99 -0.73
N GLU A 31 -6.77 8.96 -1.23
CA GLU A 31 -7.04 7.56 -0.87
C GLU A 31 -6.72 7.30 0.61
N CYS A 32 -5.58 7.81 1.10
CA CYS A 32 -5.22 7.75 2.52
C CYS A 32 -6.24 8.48 3.40
N ALA A 33 -6.65 9.69 3.01
CA ALA A 33 -7.63 10.49 3.74
C ALA A 33 -9.02 9.81 3.79
N ALA A 34 -9.47 9.26 2.66
CA ALA A 34 -10.75 8.53 2.58
C ALA A 34 -10.78 7.30 3.49
N ASN A 35 -9.63 6.65 3.70
CA ASN A 35 -9.49 5.48 4.56
C ASN A 35 -9.00 5.80 5.98
N LYS A 36 -8.78 7.07 6.32
CA LYS A 36 -8.29 7.54 7.63
C LYS A 36 -6.97 6.89 8.06
N VAL A 37 -6.05 6.71 7.11
CA VAL A 37 -4.71 6.13 7.34
C VAL A 37 -3.64 7.15 6.99
N ALA A 38 -2.49 7.10 7.67
CA ALA A 38 -1.37 8.00 7.41
C ALA A 38 -0.61 7.63 6.13
N SER A 39 -0.46 6.32 5.88
CA SER A 39 0.25 5.78 4.74
C SER A 39 -0.34 4.43 4.34
N ALA A 40 -0.34 4.15 3.05
CA ALA A 40 -0.89 2.91 2.51
C ALA A 40 -0.32 2.58 1.12
N LEU A 41 -0.48 1.33 0.73
CA LEU A 41 -0.42 0.88 -0.65
C LEU A 41 -1.83 0.80 -1.22
N ALA A 42 -1.98 1.09 -2.50
CA ALA A 42 -3.22 0.91 -3.25
C ALA A 42 -2.99 -0.07 -4.39
N THR A 43 -4.05 -0.75 -4.82
CA THR A 43 -4.03 -1.43 -6.10
C THR A 43 -3.88 -0.44 -7.25
N ASP A 44 -3.34 -0.90 -8.39
CA ASP A 44 -3.15 -0.05 -9.58
C ASP A 44 -4.43 0.69 -9.99
N ASP A 45 -5.56 -0.05 -9.99
CA ASP A 45 -6.90 0.45 -10.26
C ASP A 45 -7.56 1.26 -9.12
N GLY A 46 -6.90 1.41 -7.96
CA GLY A 46 -7.44 2.11 -6.78
C GLY A 46 -8.62 1.42 -6.09
N SER A 47 -9.00 0.20 -6.49
CA SER A 47 -10.15 -0.53 -5.92
C SER A 47 -9.93 -1.01 -4.48
N ARG A 48 -8.69 -1.06 -3.99
CA ARG A 48 -8.35 -1.51 -2.64
C ARG A 48 -7.14 -0.78 -2.07
N VAL A 49 -7.18 -0.53 -0.77
CA VAL A 49 -6.12 0.10 0.02
C VAL A 49 -5.64 -0.87 1.11
N PHE A 50 -4.31 -0.91 1.32
CA PHE A 50 -3.61 -1.71 2.32
C PHE A 50 -2.79 -0.77 3.20
N VAL A 51 -3.13 -0.68 4.49
CA VAL A 51 -2.45 0.22 5.43
C VAL A 51 -0.97 -0.16 5.61
N ILE A 52 -0.13 0.85 5.77
CA ILE A 52 1.23 0.69 6.28
C ILE A 52 1.20 1.13 7.75
N ASP A 53 1.52 0.20 8.64
CA ASP A 53 1.57 0.43 10.09
C ASP A 53 2.99 0.15 10.58
N ASP A 54 3.61 1.12 11.26
CA ASP A 54 5.00 1.04 11.75
C ASP A 54 6.01 0.58 10.66
N GLY A 55 5.85 1.11 9.45
CA GLY A 55 6.69 0.76 8.29
C GLY A 55 6.37 -0.60 7.64
N ILE A 56 5.38 -1.34 8.12
CA ILE A 56 4.99 -2.67 7.63
C ILE A 56 3.69 -2.59 6.80
N PRO A 57 3.71 -2.92 5.50
CA PRO A 57 2.49 -3.05 4.70
C PRO A 57 1.67 -4.28 5.12
N ILE A 58 0.40 -4.08 5.48
CA ILE A 58 -0.51 -5.16 5.90
C ILE A 58 -1.30 -5.66 4.68
N LEU A 59 -0.82 -6.74 4.05
CA LEU A 59 -1.40 -7.33 2.82
C LEU A 59 -2.31 -8.55 3.09
N LEU A 60 -3.29 -8.41 3.99
CA LEU A 60 -4.24 -9.50 4.24
C LEU A 60 -5.21 -9.68 3.05
N PRO A 61 -5.56 -10.90 2.61
CA PRO A 61 -6.58 -11.12 1.58
C PRO A 61 -7.97 -10.69 2.06
N ARG A 62 -8.92 -10.52 1.14
CA ARG A 62 -10.33 -10.38 1.53
C ARG A 62 -10.81 -11.70 2.17
N GLN A 63 -11.63 -11.57 3.21
CA GLN A 63 -12.38 -12.70 3.79
C GLN A 63 -13.47 -13.14 2.80
#